data_AF-A0A5C9CA07-F1
#
_entry.id   AF-A0A5C9CA07-F1
#
_cell.length_a   1.000
_cell.length_b   1.000
_cell.length_c   1.000
_cell.angle_alpha   90.00
_cell.angle_beta   90.00
_cell.angle_gamma   90.00
#
_symmetry.space_group_name_H-M   'P 1'
#
loop_
_entity.id
_entity.type
_entity.pdbx_description
1 polymer ?
#
loop_
_entity_poly.entity_id
_entity_poly.type
_entity_poly.pdbx_seq_one_letter_code
_entity_poly.pdbx_strand_id
1 'polypeptide(L)'
;EAGAARHTRIVPARQEATGRWSAFVAPGLASMFADEPWLDMPPGLDAQAHLLSSLQSITPADFQRAQEQLRPASPRTESVQAFNATDPKRFLLSVMNDPATELHLRIEAAKALLPFFEGGD
;
A
#
# COMPACT_ATOMS: atom_id res chain seq x y z
N GLU A 1 11.61 -4.11 -3.37
CA GLU A 1 12.07 -4.70 -2.10
C GLU A 1 10.84 -5.02 -1.26
N ALA A 2 10.52 -6.30 -1.08
CA ALA A 2 9.37 -6.68 -0.24
C ALA A 2 9.74 -6.37 1.20
N GLY A 3 9.09 -5.37 1.80
CA GLY A 3 9.36 -4.95 3.18
C GLY A 3 9.20 -6.15 4.11
N ALA A 4 10.30 -6.56 4.75
CA ALA A 4 10.29 -7.63 5.73
C ALA A 4 9.30 -7.24 6.84
N ALA A 5 8.19 -7.98 6.96
CA ALA A 5 7.22 -7.77 8.01
C ALA A 5 7.92 -7.91 9.37
N ARG A 6 7.99 -6.81 10.13
CA ARG A 6 8.55 -6.82 11.49
C ARG A 6 7.44 -7.13 12.46
N HIS A 7 7.71 -8.03 13.42
CA HIS A 7 6.77 -8.31 14.49
C HIS A 7 6.60 -7.03 15.34
N THR A 8 5.36 -6.59 15.53
CA THR A 8 5.09 -5.47 16.43
C THR A 8 5.41 -5.89 17.87
N ARG A 9 5.75 -4.92 18.73
CA ARG A 9 5.88 -5.19 20.16
C ARG A 9 4.53 -5.55 20.76
N ILE A 10 4.55 -6.31 21.85
CA ILE A 10 3.35 -6.60 22.64
C ILE A 10 2.77 -5.26 23.15
N VAL A 11 1.47 -5.08 22.93
CA VAL A 11 0.70 -3.92 23.42
C VAL A 11 -0.13 -4.37 24.65
N PRO A 12 -0.42 -3.48 25.62
CA PRO A 12 -0.07 -2.06 25.67
C PRO A 12 1.39 -1.80 26.05
N ALA A 13 2.07 -0.91 25.32
CA ALA A 13 3.46 -0.53 25.58
C ALA A 13 3.80 0.88 25.10
N ARG A 14 4.79 1.50 25.74
CA ARG A 14 5.38 2.77 25.32
C ARG A 14 6.36 2.55 24.17
N GLN A 15 6.21 3.32 23.10
CA GLN A 15 7.14 3.34 21.98
C GLN A 15 8.29 4.30 22.30
N GLU A 16 9.52 3.79 22.44
CA GLU A 16 10.67 4.61 22.85
C GLU A 16 11.00 5.74 21.86
N ALA A 17 10.82 5.49 20.55
CA ALA A 17 11.15 6.46 19.51
C ALA A 17 10.27 7.72 19.52
N THR A 18 9.00 7.58 19.88
CA THR A 18 8.02 8.69 19.85
C THR A 18 7.55 9.10 21.25
N GLY A 19 7.82 8.28 22.26
CA GLY A 19 7.34 8.44 23.62
C GLY A 19 5.85 8.16 23.82
N ARG A 20 5.13 7.77 22.75
CA ARG A 20 3.68 7.53 22.77
C ARG A 20 3.34 6.10 23.19
N TRP A 21 2.11 5.91 23.67
CA TRP A 21 1.60 4.64 24.15
C TRP A 21 0.66 3.98 23.15
N SER A 22 0.78 2.66 23.05
CA SER A 22 -0.16 1.78 22.35
C SER A 22 -1.20 1.23 23.33
N ALA A 23 -2.41 0.95 22.84
CA ALA A 23 -3.51 0.39 23.62
C ALA A 23 -4.46 -0.42 22.73
N PHE A 24 -5.18 -1.37 23.31
CA PHE A 24 -6.37 -1.95 22.70
C PHE A 24 -7.54 -0.98 22.87
N VAL A 25 -8.29 -0.77 21.78
CA VAL A 25 -9.45 0.12 21.74
C VAL A 25 -10.70 -0.65 21.34
N ALA A 26 -11.84 -0.30 21.92
CA ALA A 26 -13.12 -0.85 21.50
C ALA A 26 -13.45 -0.41 20.06
N PRO A 27 -14.16 -1.24 19.25
CA PRO A 27 -14.48 -0.90 17.87
C PRO A 27 -15.16 0.47 17.70
N GLY A 28 -16.04 0.84 18.64
CA GLY A 28 -16.74 2.13 18.61
C GLY A 28 -15.87 3.36 18.93
N LEU A 29 -14.63 3.17 19.38
CA LEU A 29 -13.69 4.25 19.67
C LEU A 29 -12.60 4.39 18.60
N ALA A 30 -12.50 3.46 17.64
CA ALA A 30 -11.42 3.43 16.65
C ALA A 30 -11.34 4.72 15.82
N SER A 31 -12.48 5.34 15.50
CA SER A 31 -12.53 6.58 14.71
C SER A 31 -11.89 7.77 15.41
N MET A 32 -11.85 7.79 16.75
CA MET A 32 -11.19 8.87 17.50
C MET A 32 -9.66 8.85 17.34
N PHE A 33 -9.11 7.72 16.89
CA PHE A 33 -7.68 7.46 16.74
C PHE A 33 -7.24 7.43 15.27
N ALA A 34 -8.04 7.97 14.34
CA ALA A 34 -7.73 7.94 12.91
C ALA A 34 -6.52 8.82 12.56
N ASP A 35 -6.47 10.04 13.09
CA ASP A 35 -5.40 11.00 12.81
C ASP A 35 -4.24 10.87 13.81
N GLU A 36 -4.54 10.66 15.08
CA GLU A 36 -3.56 10.47 16.16
C GLU A 36 -3.76 9.08 16.81
N PRO A 37 -3.20 8.00 16.22
CA PRO A 37 -3.42 6.62 16.66
C PRO A 37 -2.64 6.23 17.92
N TRP A 38 -2.46 7.15 18.87
CA TRP A 38 -1.64 6.94 20.04
C TRP A 38 -2.18 7.61 21.30
N LEU A 39 -1.70 7.17 22.45
CA LEU A 39 -1.97 7.80 23.74
C LEU A 39 -0.72 8.53 24.27
N ASP A 40 -0.94 9.62 24.98
CA ASP A 40 0.14 10.37 25.65
C ASP A 40 0.46 9.81 27.03
N MET A 41 -0.49 9.10 27.62
CA MET A 41 -0.41 8.49 28.94
C MET A 41 -0.55 6.97 28.85
N PRO A 42 -0.02 6.22 29.83
CA PRO A 42 -0.22 4.79 29.89
C PRO A 42 -1.71 4.44 29.99
N PRO A 43 -2.20 3.44 29.23
CA PRO A 43 -3.58 2.99 29.36
C PRO A 43 -3.80 2.24 30.67
N GLY A 44 -5.01 2.32 31.21
CA GLY A 44 -5.38 1.58 32.43
C GLY A 44 -5.42 0.07 32.19
N LEU A 45 -4.56 -0.68 32.89
CA LEU A 45 -4.40 -2.13 32.69
C LEU A 45 -5.70 -2.91 32.95
N ASP A 46 -6.47 -2.55 33.98
CA ASP A 46 -7.74 -3.21 34.28
C ASP A 46 -8.77 -3.02 33.17
N ALA A 47 -8.85 -1.81 32.61
CA ALA A 47 -9.75 -1.51 31.50
C ALA A 47 -9.33 -2.25 30.22
N GLN A 48 -8.02 -2.36 29.96
CA GLN A 48 -7.48 -3.15 28.85
C GLN A 48 -7.81 -4.65 29.03
N ALA A 49 -7.62 -5.20 30.23
CA ALA A 49 -7.93 -6.58 30.53
C ALA A 49 -9.44 -6.87 30.38
N HIS A 50 -10.29 -5.97 30.90
CA HIS A 50 -11.74 -6.10 30.77
C HIS A 50 -12.21 -6.03 29.31
N LEU A 51 -11.61 -5.17 28.48
CA LEU A 51 -11.91 -5.13 27.06
C LEU A 51 -11.61 -6.47 26.38
N LEU A 52 -10.43 -7.04 26.67
CA LEU A 52 -9.96 -8.29 26.07
C LEU A 52 -10.70 -9.53 26.58
N SER A 53 -11.19 -9.53 27.83
CA SER A 53 -11.86 -10.70 28.42
C SER A 53 -13.16 -11.08 27.71
N SER A 54 -13.77 -10.13 27.00
CA SER A 54 -14.98 -10.36 26.19
C SER A 54 -14.70 -11.01 24.82
N LEU A 55 -13.44 -11.02 24.37
CA LEU A 55 -13.09 -11.53 23.05
C LEU A 55 -12.98 -13.05 23.06
N GLN A 56 -13.40 -13.66 21.95
CA GLN A 56 -13.26 -15.09 21.71
C GLN A 56 -12.14 -15.35 20.71
N SER A 57 -11.44 -16.46 20.89
CA SER A 57 -10.46 -16.92 19.90
C SER A 57 -11.15 -17.23 18.57
N ILE A 58 -10.55 -16.78 17.47
CA ILE A 58 -11.00 -17.10 16.12
C ILE A 58 -10.90 -18.62 15.87
N THR A 59 -11.85 -19.20 15.15
CA THR A 59 -11.77 -20.62 14.78
C THR A 59 -10.66 -20.84 13.74
N PRO A 60 -10.04 -22.04 13.67
CA PRO A 60 -9.05 -22.33 12.65
C PRO A 60 -9.57 -22.14 11.22
N ALA A 61 -10.84 -22.51 10.97
CA ALA A 61 -11.47 -22.37 9.66
C ALA A 61 -11.67 -20.89 9.26
N ASP A 62 -12.15 -20.06 10.19
CA ASP A 62 -12.32 -18.62 9.94
C ASP A 62 -10.96 -17.93 9.78
N PHE A 63 -9.96 -18.35 10.54
CA PHE A 63 -8.60 -17.85 10.41
C PHE A 63 -7.97 -18.20 9.05
N GLN A 64 -8.16 -19.43 8.55
CA GLN A 64 -7.72 -19.81 7.21
C GLN A 64 -8.42 -18.98 6.13
N ARG A 65 -9.75 -18.83 6.22
CA ARG A 65 -10.54 -18.00 5.30
C ARG A 65 -10.09 -16.53 5.31
N ALA A 66 -9.81 -15.97 6.49
CA ALA A 66 -9.31 -14.59 6.61
C ALA A 66 -7.90 -14.44 6.02
N GLN A 67 -7.01 -15.40 6.27
CA GLN A 67 -5.67 -15.40 5.66
C GLN A 67 -5.72 -15.47 4.13
N GLU A 68 -6.64 -16.25 3.57
CA GLU A 68 -6.85 -16.33 2.12
C GLU A 68 -7.30 -14.99 1.53
N GLN A 69 -8.16 -14.25 2.22
CA GLN A 69 -8.60 -12.91 1.82
C GLN A 69 -7.51 -11.85 1.97
N LEU A 70 -6.66 -11.98 3.00
CA LEU A 70 -5.55 -11.07 3.28
C LEU A 70 -4.29 -11.41 2.48
N ARG A 71 -4.31 -12.45 1.62
CA ARG A 71 -3.20 -12.72 0.72
C ARG A 71 -2.93 -11.43 -0.04
N PRO A 72 -1.68 -10.91 -0.01
CA PRO A 72 -1.35 -9.75 -0.82
C PRO A 72 -1.81 -10.08 -2.22
N ALA A 73 -2.62 -9.19 -2.81
CA ALA A 73 -2.88 -9.28 -4.24
C ALA A 73 -1.50 -9.41 -4.86
N SER A 74 -1.19 -10.58 -5.43
CA SER A 74 0.04 -10.78 -6.18
C SER A 74 0.12 -9.55 -7.05
N PRO A 75 1.21 -8.73 -6.93
CA PRO A 75 1.22 -7.42 -7.54
C PRO A 75 0.74 -7.68 -8.94
N ARG A 76 -0.47 -7.21 -9.24
CA ARG A 76 -0.95 -7.25 -10.59
C ARG A 76 0.01 -6.25 -11.16
N THR A 77 1.12 -6.76 -11.69
CA THR A 77 1.70 -6.21 -12.88
C THR A 77 0.50 -6.21 -13.79
N GLU A 78 -0.29 -5.13 -13.70
CA GLU A 78 -0.89 -4.56 -14.87
C GLU A 78 0.22 -4.72 -15.87
N SER A 79 0.03 -5.67 -16.77
CA SER A 79 0.91 -5.88 -17.87
C SER A 79 0.72 -4.63 -18.71
N VAL A 80 1.26 -3.49 -18.25
CA VAL A 80 2.12 -2.68 -19.10
C VAL A 80 3.08 -3.73 -19.61
N GLN A 81 2.76 -4.25 -20.80
CA GLN A 81 3.70 -5.04 -21.58
C GLN A 81 5.03 -4.36 -21.35
N ALA A 82 6.01 -5.13 -20.87
CA ALA A 82 7.35 -4.63 -20.69
C ALA A 82 7.83 -4.20 -22.09
N PHE A 83 7.48 -2.98 -22.47
CA PHE A 83 8.19 -2.23 -23.47
C PHE A 83 9.59 -2.23 -22.93
N ASN A 84 10.50 -2.86 -23.66
CA ASN A 84 11.92 -2.82 -23.37
C ASN A 84 12.30 -1.34 -23.28
N ALA A 85 12.18 -0.77 -22.08
CA ALA A 85 12.32 0.65 -21.76
C ALA A 85 13.75 1.15 -21.97
N THR A 86 14.61 0.29 -22.52
CA THR A 86 15.97 0.55 -22.93
C THR A 86 16.04 1.38 -24.22
N ASP A 87 14.97 1.45 -25.03
CA ASP A 87 14.91 2.29 -26.23
C ASP A 87 13.78 3.33 -26.15
N PRO A 88 14.10 4.59 -25.79
CA PRO A 88 13.10 5.66 -25.65
C PRO A 88 12.40 6.00 -26.97
N LYS A 89 13.06 5.83 -28.13
CA LYS A 89 12.43 6.08 -29.44
C LYS A 89 11.35 5.05 -29.74
N ARG A 90 11.62 3.78 -29.46
CA ARG A 90 10.64 2.69 -29.62
C ARG A 90 9.44 2.85 -28.70
N PHE A 91 9.66 3.29 -27.47
CA PHE A 91 8.58 3.58 -26.55
C PHE A 91 7.64 4.67 -27.11
N LEU A 92 8.19 5.82 -27.51
CA LEU A 92 7.40 6.94 -28.06
C LEU A 92 6.66 6.55 -29.35
N LEU A 93 7.28 5.75 -30.21
CA LEU A 93 6.63 5.21 -31.41
C LEU A 93 5.45 4.31 -31.06
N SER A 94 5.56 3.48 -30.02
CA SER A 94 4.44 2.65 -29.60
C SER A 94 3.30 3.47 -29.00
N VAL A 95 3.62 4.45 -28.14
CA VAL A 95 2.62 5.35 -27.53
C VAL A 95 1.86 6.11 -28.61
N MET A 96 2.55 6.63 -29.63
CA MET A 96 1.94 7.34 -30.76
C MET A 96 0.97 6.47 -31.57
N ASN A 97 1.27 5.18 -31.74
CA ASN A 97 0.52 4.24 -32.59
C ASN A 97 -0.59 3.46 -31.86
N ASP A 98 -0.69 3.58 -30.53
CA ASP A 98 -1.68 2.85 -29.74
C ASP A 98 -3.04 3.59 -29.69
N PRO A 99 -4.13 3.03 -30.26
CA PRO A 99 -5.44 3.67 -30.23
C PRO A 99 -6.08 3.73 -28.84
N ALA A 100 -5.66 2.87 -27.90
CA ALA A 100 -6.17 2.84 -26.53
C ALA A 100 -5.53 3.93 -25.64
N THR A 101 -4.40 4.51 -26.08
CA THR A 101 -3.72 5.60 -25.39
C THR A 101 -4.47 6.93 -25.62
N GLU A 102 -4.55 7.82 -24.62
CA GLU A 102 -5.21 9.12 -24.78
C GLU A 102 -4.61 9.95 -25.93
N LEU A 103 -5.46 10.67 -26.68
CA LEU A 103 -5.05 11.44 -27.86
C LEU A 103 -3.96 12.48 -27.52
N HIS A 104 -4.05 13.12 -26.34
CA HIS A 104 -3.05 14.09 -25.91
C HIS A 104 -1.66 13.47 -25.76
N LEU A 105 -1.57 12.28 -25.15
CA LEU A 105 -0.31 11.55 -24.99
C LEU A 105 0.28 11.10 -26.33
N ARG A 106 -0.59 10.72 -27.29
CA ARG A 106 -0.17 10.42 -28.67
C ARG A 106 0.44 11.63 -29.36
N ILE A 107 -0.15 12.81 -29.18
CA ILE A 107 0.35 14.08 -29.74
C ILE A 107 1.70 14.46 -29.11
N GLU A 108 1.84 14.34 -27.79
CA GLU A 108 3.10 14.63 -27.10
C GLU A 108 4.22 13.66 -27.52
N ALA A 109 3.91 12.38 -27.72
CA ALA A 109 4.85 11.41 -28.24
C ALA A 109 5.29 11.74 -29.69
N ALA A 110 4.35 12.14 -30.55
CA ALA A 110 4.66 12.58 -31.92
C ALA A 110 5.57 13.82 -31.94
N LYS A 111 5.28 14.83 -31.10
CA LYS A 111 6.12 16.03 -30.96
C LYS A 111 7.54 15.70 -30.52
N ALA A 112 7.69 14.80 -29.54
CA ALA A 112 8.98 14.38 -29.03
C ALA A 112 9.84 13.65 -30.10
N LEU A 113 9.20 13.08 -31.13
CA LEU A 113 9.89 12.38 -32.21
C LEU A 113 10.34 13.30 -33.37
N LEU A 114 9.81 14.52 -33.50
CA LEU A 114 10.14 15.45 -34.60
C LEU A 114 11.67 15.65 -34.82
N PRO A 115 12.50 15.85 -33.78
CA PRO A 115 13.94 16.06 -33.96
C PRO A 115 14.66 14.86 -34.59
N PHE A 116 14.10 13.66 -34.48
CA PHE A 116 14.69 12.42 -35.01
C PHE A 116 14.25 12.09 -36.43
N PHE A 117 13.25 12.81 -36.96
CA PHE A 117 12.81 12.71 -38.36
C PHE A 117 13.42 13.82 -39.22
N GLU A 118 13.78 14.95 -38.64
CA GLU A 118 14.35 16.11 -39.36
C GLU A 118 15.90 16.10 -39.42
N GLY A 119 16.55 15.16 -38.72
CA GLY A 119 18.03 15.04 -38.64
C GLY A 119 18.64 13.86 -39.42
N GLY A 120 17.91 13.23 -40.34
CA GLY A 120 18.42 12.16 -41.20
C GLY A 120 18.76 12.67 -42.60
N ASP A 121 20.05 12.64 -42.93
CA ASP A 121 20.56 12.52 -44.31
C ASP A 121 20.29 11.10 -44.84
#